data_AF-A0A943X860-F1
#
_entry.id   AF-A0A943X860-F1
#
_cell.length_a   1.000
_cell.length_b   1.000
_cell.length_c   1.000
_cell.angle_alpha   90.00
_cell.angle_beta   90.00
_cell.angle_gamma   90.00
#
_symmetry.space_group_name_H-M   'P 1'
#
loop_
_entity.id
_entity.type
_entity.pdbx_description
1 polymer ?
#
loop_
_entity_poly.entity_id
_entity_poly.type
_entity_poly.pdbx_seq_one_letter_code
_entity_poly.pdbx_strand_id
1 'polypeptide(L)' 'FSAKGFECKCIPFVQTEKRRITEADCSKWFDEENSAYGRFISEKAGRENFNSFKELFLQEAQKSTFDWKVKNCIIIIG' A
#
# COMPACT_ATOMS: atom_id res chain seq x y z
N PHE A 1 14.44 17.11 14.83
CA PHE A 1 15.53 16.22 15.26
C PHE A 1 16.86 16.95 15.27
N SER A 2 17.29 17.54 14.14
CA SER A 2 18.43 18.47 14.07
C SER A 2 18.34 19.65 15.04
N ALA A 3 17.16 20.27 15.18
CA ALA A 3 16.92 21.35 16.16
C ALA A 3 17.09 20.94 17.64
N LYS A 4 17.20 19.63 17.93
CA LYS A 4 17.48 19.09 19.27
C LYS A 4 18.91 18.50 19.37
N GLY A 5 19.78 18.77 18.39
CA GLY A 5 21.16 18.32 18.37
C GLY A 5 21.40 16.91 17.79
N PHE A 6 20.37 16.25 17.27
CA PHE A 6 20.51 14.93 16.66
C PHE A 6 20.90 15.02 15.18
N GLU A 7 21.85 14.20 14.74
CA GLU A 7 22.18 14.03 13.32
C GLU A 7 21.19 13.04 12.71
N CYS A 8 20.57 13.40 11.58
CA CYS A 8 19.67 12.51 10.87
C CYS A 8 20.21 12.19 9.47
N LYS A 9 20.34 10.89 9.17
CA LYS A 9 20.64 10.39 7.83
C LYS A 9 19.41 9.67 7.28
N CYS A 10 18.93 10.09 6.10
CA CYS A 10 17.92 9.34 5.35
C CYS A 10 18.62 8.58 4.23
N ILE A 11 18.40 7.27 4.18
CA ILE A 11 18.92 6.39 3.14
C ILE A 11 17.72 5.84 2.36
N PRO A 12 17.40 6.40 1.19
CA PRO A 12 16.32 5.88 0.35
C PRO A 12 16.76 4.58 -0.32
N PHE A 13 15.82 3.64 -0.46
CA PHE A 13 16.04 2.44 -1.25
C PHE A 13 14.75 1.97 -1.90
N VAL A 14 14.90 1.20 -2.98
CA VAL A 14 13.79 0.60 -3.70
C VAL A 14 13.99 -0.90 -3.73
N GLN A 15 12.96 -1.63 -3.36
CA GLN A 15 12.92 -3.08 -3.44
C GLN A 15 11.80 -3.49 -4.38
N THR A 16 12.06 -4.51 -5.21
CA THR A 16 11.04 -5.18 -6.02
C THR A 16 11.00 -6.63 -5.61
N GLU A 17 9.80 -7.15 -5.36
CA GLU A 17 9.58 -8.55 -5.01
C GLU A 17 8.39 -9.12 -5.76
N LYS A 18 8.44 -10.42 -6.05
CA LYS A 18 7.24 -11.15 -6.51
C LYS A 18 6.37 -11.41 -5.29
N ARG A 19 5.19 -10.81 -5.25
CA ARG A 19 4.27 -10.93 -4.12
C ARG A 19 2.97 -11.59 -4.56
N ARG A 20 2.54 -12.59 -3.78
CA ARG A 20 1.19 -13.13 -3.87
C ARG A 20 0.30 -12.30 -2.95
N ILE A 21 -0.78 -11.75 -3.49
CA ILE A 21 -1.74 -10.98 -2.71
C ILE A 21 -2.88 -11.89 -2.30
N THR A 22 -3.18 -11.92 -1.00
CA THR A 22 -4.25 -12.76 -0.45
C THR A 22 -5.57 -12.00 -0.39
N GLU A 23 -6.66 -12.74 -0.19
CA GLU A 23 -7.98 -12.12 0.06
C GLU A 23 -7.99 -11.26 1.33
N ALA A 24 -7.19 -11.64 2.33
CA ALA A 24 -7.02 -10.86 3.56
C ALA A 24 -6.29 -9.53 3.30
N ASP A 25 -5.27 -9.52 2.43
CA ASP A 25 -4.61 -8.28 2.01
C ASP A 25 -5.58 -7.37 1.27
N CYS A 26 -6.31 -7.93 0.29
CA CYS A 26 -7.30 -7.20 -0.49
C CYS A 26 -8.40 -6.61 0.42
N SER A 27 -8.90 -7.38 1.39
CA SER A 27 -9.92 -6.90 2.34
C SER A 27 -9.43 -5.74 3.18
N LYS A 28 -8.15 -5.73 3.59
CA LYS A 28 -7.55 -4.60 4.31
C LYS A 28 -7.39 -3.36 3.44
N TRP A 29 -7.11 -3.53 2.15
CA TRP A 29 -6.91 -2.39 1.25
C TRP A 29 -8.23 -1.76 0.82
N PHE A 30 -9.22 -2.59 0.52
CA PHE A 30 -10.58 -2.20 0.16
C PHE A 30 -11.51 -2.21 1.39
N ASP A 31 -11.12 -1.49 2.43
CA ASP A 31 -11.92 -1.19 3.62
C ASP A 31 -12.19 0.33 3.67
N GLU A 32 -13.44 0.73 3.45
CA GLU A 32 -13.83 2.14 3.42
C GLU A 32 -13.66 2.84 4.79
N GLU A 33 -13.84 2.09 5.87
CA GLU A 33 -13.88 2.63 7.22
C GLU A 33 -12.47 2.69 7.83
N ASN A 34 -11.68 1.63 7.66
CA ASN A 34 -10.42 1.45 8.38
C ASN A 34 -9.17 1.60 7.51
N SER A 35 -9.30 1.69 6.18
CA SER A 35 -8.17 1.89 5.28
C SER A 35 -8.19 3.29 4.69
N ALA A 36 -7.09 4.04 4.89
CA ALA A 36 -6.91 5.33 4.23
C ALA A 36 -6.98 5.19 2.70
N TYR A 37 -6.48 4.07 2.17
CA TYR A 37 -6.55 3.76 0.74
C TYR A 37 -7.96 3.39 0.30
N GLY A 38 -8.66 2.56 1.09
CA GLY A 38 -10.03 2.14 0.79
C GLY A 38 -10.99 3.32 0.79
N ARG A 39 -10.90 4.19 1.81
CA ARG A 39 -11.66 5.44 1.87
C ARG A 39 -11.41 6.33 0.65
N PHE A 40 -10.14 6.54 0.29
CA PHE A 40 -9.78 7.36 -0.87
C PHE A 40 -10.40 6.83 -2.17
N ILE A 41 -10.34 5.51 -2.41
CA ILE A 41 -10.95 4.92 -3.61
C ILE A 41 -12.47 5.10 -3.57
N SER A 42 -13.13 4.81 -2.44
CA SER A 42 -14.59 4.92 -2.33
C SER A 42 -15.06 6.36 -2.59
N GLU A 43 -14.38 7.36 -2.01
CA GLU A 43 -14.68 8.78 -2.21
C GLU A 43 -14.52 9.23 -3.67
N LYS A 44 -13.53 8.68 -4.40
CA LYS A 44 -13.23 9.10 -5.78
C LYS A 44 -14.01 8.35 -6.83
N ALA A 45 -14.21 7.06 -6.62
CA ALA A 45 -14.84 6.17 -7.60
C ALA A 45 -16.35 6.03 -7.38
N GLY A 46 -16.83 6.29 -6.16
CA GLY A 46 -18.16 5.92 -5.72
C GLY A 46 -18.28 4.42 -5.43
N ARG A 47 -19.33 4.05 -4.70
CA ARG A 47 -19.49 2.71 -4.11
C ARG A 47 -19.58 1.57 -5.13
N GLU A 48 -20.23 1.81 -6.27
CA GLU A 48 -20.38 0.81 -7.33
C GLU A 48 -19.02 0.46 -7.94
N ASN A 49 -18.27 1.47 -8.37
CA ASN A 49 -16.94 1.28 -8.94
C ASN A 49 -15.95 0.73 -7.90
N PHE A 50 -16.06 1.13 -6.63
CA PHE A 50 -15.24 0.57 -5.55
C PHE A 50 -15.37 -0.95 -5.45
N ASN A 51 -16.59 -1.47 -5.47
CA ASN A 51 -16.84 -2.91 -5.43
C ASN A 51 -16.32 -3.61 -6.68
N SER A 52 -16.55 -3.04 -7.87
CA SER A 52 -16.03 -3.59 -9.12
C SER A 52 -14.49 -3.64 -9.14
N PHE A 53 -13.82 -2.60 -8.63
CA PHE A 53 -12.36 -2.60 -8.51
C PHE A 53 -11.86 -3.67 -7.56
N LYS A 54 -12.52 -3.83 -6.40
CA LYS A 54 -12.18 -4.87 -5.43
C LYS A 54 -12.30 -6.26 -6.07
N GLU A 55 -13.39 -6.53 -6.78
CA GLU A 55 -13.62 -7.83 -7.44
C GLU A 55 -12.58 -8.10 -8.53
N LEU A 56 -12.32 -7.14 -9.42
CA LEU A 56 -11.31 -7.27 -10.47
C LEU A 56 -9.92 -7.53 -9.88
N PHE A 57 -9.56 -6.81 -8.83
CA PHE A 57 -8.27 -6.97 -8.16
C PHE A 57 -8.14 -8.35 -7.51
N LEU A 58 -9.20 -8.83 -6.83
CA LEU A 58 -9.23 -10.16 -6.20
C LEU A 58 -9.09 -11.28 -7.23
N GLN A 59 -9.80 -11.17 -8.36
CA GLN A 59 -9.74 -12.15 -9.44
C GLN A 59 -8.34 -12.27 -10.04
N GLU A 60 -7.64 -11.15 -10.21
CA GLU A 60 -6.27 -11.15 -10.70
C GLU A 60 -5.32 -11.72 -9.65
N ALA A 61 -5.48 -11.32 -8.39
CA ALA A 61 -4.64 -11.79 -7.28
C ALA A 61 -4.70 -13.30 -7.03
N GLN A 62 -5.82 -13.95 -7.36
CA GLN A 62 -5.94 -15.41 -7.27
C GLN A 62 -5.13 -16.13 -8.36
N LYS A 63 -4.92 -15.48 -9.52
CA LYS A 63 -4.33 -16.09 -10.72
C LYS A 63 -2.85 -15.79 -10.89
N SER A 64 -2.36 -14.67 -10.38
CA SER A 64 -1.01 -14.18 -10.66
C SER A 64 -0.22 -13.77 -9.42
N THR A 65 1.07 -13.56 -9.63
CA THR A 65 1.95 -12.88 -8.67
C THR A 65 2.30 -11.52 -9.23
N PHE A 66 2.29 -10.50 -8.37
CA PHE A 66 2.57 -9.13 -8.78
C PHE A 66 4.05 -8.81 -8.60
N ASP A 67 4.60 -8.01 -9.50
CA ASP A 67 5.84 -7.28 -9.25
C ASP A 67 5.55 -6.13 -8.29
N TRP A 68 5.76 -6.39 -7.01
CA TRP A 68 5.50 -5.43 -5.96
C TRP A 68 6.73 -4.56 -5.73
N LYS A 69 6.63 -3.29 -6.10
CA LYS A 69 7.72 -2.31 -5.96
C LYS A 69 7.47 -1.40 -4.76
N VAL A 70 8.37 -1.45 -3.78
CA VAL A 70 8.30 -0.64 -2.57
C VAL A 70 9.43 0.38 -2.57
N LYS A 71 9.08 1.63 -2.31
CA LYS A 71 10.05 2.72 -2.06
C LYS A 71 10.07 3.00 -0.56
N ASN A 72 11.24 2.85 0.04
CA ASN A 72 11.45 3.04 1.47
C ASN A 72 12.52 4.12 1.71
N CYS A 73 12.53 4.73 2.89
CA CYS A 73 13.71 5.42 3.44
C CYS A 73 13.96 4.91 4.86
N ILE A 74 15.23 4.59 5.15
CA ILE A 74 15.69 4.35 6.52
C ILE A 74 16.15 5.68 7.09
N ILE A 75 15.59 6.07 8.23
CA ILE A 75 16.02 7.26 8.97
C ILE A 75 16.88 6.80 10.15
N ILE A 76 18.16 7.15 10.13
CA ILE A 76 19.10 6.91 11.22
C ILE A 76 19.23 8.21 12.00
N ILE A 77 19.02 8.15 13.32
CA ILE A 77 19.11 9.30 14.23
C ILE A 77 20.27 9.01 15.19
N GLY A 78 21.30 9.86 15.16
CA GLY A 78 22.50 9.80 16.00
C GLY A 78 22.70 11.05 16.83
#